data_AF-A0A1Q5JHN9-F1
#
_entry.id   AF-A0A1Q5JHN9-F1
#
_cell.length_a   1.000
_cell.length_b   1.000
_cell.length_c   1.000
_cell.angle_alpha   90.00
_cell.angle_beta   90.00
_cell.angle_gamma   90.00
#
_symmetry.space_group_name_H-M   'P 1'
#
loop_
_entity.id
_entity.type
_entity.pdbx_description
1 polymer ?
#
loop_
_entity_poly.entity_id
_entity_poly.type
_entity_poly.pdbx_seq_one_letter_code
_entity_poly.pdbx_strand_id
1 'polypeptide(L)'
;MWPSQPGALRTRPLPRESAASYLTRLAGTYQLTAAQLLDGLNIATTGTFASPPATDIHLSAEAAHRLSAFTRIPPAHLTRALARQPPPASIGMARAAIARWQPVPPAVQPLLACTACTIRRSPHQAAPAWSHPAPNSPRIMICTPHQQASSDARHPAPLDIRPVPELTRPRPTARRATTASLSWASTITTRWYDHQQHLHQRWLTRLDRLTDANPHIPPGPASPALTCRDLITYPETLILATALDRLPPHPLTRAQQTAFLHNLSDRLRLPRLAPADHDLLWQRLHAR
;
A
#
# COMPACT_ATOMS: atom_id res chain seq x y z
N MET A 1 23.54 -36.70 17.26
CA MET A 1 23.36 -35.28 16.88
C MET A 1 21.91 -35.08 16.47
N TRP A 2 21.08 -34.54 17.36
CA TRP A 2 19.74 -34.09 16.95
C TRP A 2 19.88 -32.80 16.14
N PRO A 3 19.12 -32.62 15.04
CA PRO A 3 19.16 -31.39 14.28
C PRO A 3 18.68 -30.23 15.16
N SER A 4 19.34 -29.08 14.98
CA SER A 4 19.01 -27.79 15.57
C SER A 4 17.50 -27.56 15.58
N GLN A 5 16.95 -27.15 16.73
CA GLN A 5 15.51 -26.93 16.89
C GLN A 5 14.90 -26.13 15.71
N PRO A 6 13.76 -26.57 15.14
CA PRO A 6 13.00 -25.75 14.20
C PRO A 6 12.68 -24.39 14.85
N GLY A 7 13.00 -23.29 14.15
CA GLY A 7 12.78 -21.91 14.62
C GLY A 7 14.03 -21.04 14.82
N ALA A 8 15.25 -21.52 14.52
CA ALA A 8 16.48 -20.75 14.73
C ALA A 8 16.62 -19.54 13.78
N LEU A 9 16.10 -19.63 12.55
CA LEU A 9 16.20 -18.57 11.55
C LEU A 9 14.98 -17.64 11.66
N ARG A 10 15.20 -16.47 12.25
CA ARG A 10 14.15 -15.50 12.61
C ARG A 10 13.65 -14.69 11.42
N THR A 11 12.81 -15.28 10.57
CA THR A 11 11.99 -14.51 9.63
C THR A 11 10.81 -13.89 10.36
N ARG A 12 10.82 -12.56 10.46
CA ARG A 12 9.78 -11.76 11.12
C ARG A 12 8.87 -11.12 10.06
N PRO A 13 7.55 -11.09 10.28
CA PRO A 13 6.64 -10.41 9.37
C PRO A 13 6.87 -8.89 9.41
N LEU A 14 6.61 -8.22 8.28
CA LEU A 14 6.49 -6.77 8.22
C LEU A 14 5.08 -6.33 8.65
N PRO A 15 4.90 -5.05 9.06
CA PRO A 15 3.57 -4.51 9.28
C PRO A 15 2.71 -4.61 8.02
N ARG A 16 1.56 -5.25 8.16
CA ARG A 16 0.56 -5.50 7.10
C ARG A 16 1.06 -6.37 5.95
N GLU A 17 2.04 -7.23 6.21
CA GLU A 17 2.51 -8.17 5.20
C GLU A 17 1.39 -9.12 4.78
N SER A 18 1.28 -9.47 3.49
CA SER A 18 0.35 -10.52 3.06
C SER A 18 0.77 -11.86 3.67
N ALA A 19 -0.20 -12.70 4.01
CA ALA A 19 0.10 -13.98 4.63
C ALA A 19 0.90 -14.88 3.66
N ALA A 20 0.58 -14.80 2.36
CA ALA A 20 1.33 -15.48 1.30
C ALA A 20 2.79 -15.02 1.26
N SER A 21 3.05 -13.70 1.27
CA SER A 21 4.41 -13.15 1.28
C SER A 21 5.22 -13.64 2.48
N TYR A 22 4.61 -13.58 3.67
CA TYR A 22 5.27 -14.03 4.89
C TYR A 22 5.62 -15.52 4.84
N LEU A 23 4.67 -16.38 4.40
CA LEU A 23 4.91 -17.81 4.26
C LEU A 23 5.96 -18.13 3.20
N THR A 24 5.97 -17.44 2.06
CA THR A 24 7.01 -17.62 1.02
C THR A 24 8.39 -17.29 1.56
N ARG A 25 8.53 -16.17 2.28
CA ARG A 25 9.82 -15.79 2.91
C ARG A 25 10.23 -16.74 4.01
N LEU A 26 9.28 -17.16 4.85
CA LEU A 26 9.52 -18.11 5.92
C LEU A 26 9.96 -19.46 5.36
N ALA A 27 9.24 -20.00 4.37
CA ALA A 27 9.57 -21.26 3.73
C ALA A 27 10.94 -21.20 3.03
N GLY A 28 11.23 -20.11 2.30
CA GLY A 28 12.53 -19.92 1.66
C GLY A 28 13.70 -19.90 2.65
N THR A 29 13.48 -19.41 3.88
CA THR A 29 14.47 -19.45 4.96
C THR A 29 14.88 -20.90 5.33
N TYR A 30 13.99 -21.85 5.12
CA TYR A 30 14.22 -23.29 5.33
C TYR A 30 14.45 -24.07 4.03
N GLN A 31 14.67 -23.37 2.90
CA GLN A 31 14.78 -23.99 1.56
C GLN A 31 13.55 -24.82 1.16
N LEU A 32 12.39 -24.44 1.67
CA LEU A 32 11.10 -25.06 1.35
C LEU A 32 10.28 -24.15 0.44
N THR A 33 9.37 -24.76 -0.32
CA THR A 33 8.22 -24.05 -0.90
C THR A 33 7.19 -23.77 0.18
N ALA A 34 6.31 -22.78 -0.04
CA ALA A 34 5.21 -22.49 0.89
C ALA A 34 4.29 -23.71 1.10
N ALA A 35 4.07 -24.52 0.05
CA ALA A 35 3.28 -25.75 0.15
C ALA A 35 3.95 -26.79 1.05
N GLN A 36 5.26 -27.04 0.87
CA GLN A 36 6.02 -27.97 1.72
C GLN A 36 6.07 -27.53 3.19
N LEU A 37 6.18 -26.22 3.45
CA LEU A 37 6.13 -25.70 4.81
C LEU A 37 4.76 -25.97 5.45
N LEU A 38 3.66 -25.69 4.73
CA LEU A 38 2.30 -25.90 5.25
C LEU A 38 2.01 -27.39 5.49
N ASP A 39 2.44 -28.25 4.57
CA ASP A 39 2.35 -29.70 4.71
C ASP A 39 3.13 -30.21 5.94
N GLY A 40 4.37 -29.75 6.13
CA GLY A 40 5.16 -30.07 7.32
C GLY A 40 4.57 -29.55 8.65
N LEU A 41 3.66 -28.57 8.60
CA LEU A 41 2.88 -28.10 9.76
C LEU A 41 1.54 -28.84 9.91
N ASN A 42 1.30 -29.88 9.10
CA ASN A 42 0.04 -30.62 9.01
C ASN A 42 -1.16 -29.71 8.72
N ILE A 43 -0.97 -28.67 7.90
CA ILE A 43 -2.02 -27.73 7.49
C ILE A 43 -2.54 -28.14 6.11
N ALA A 44 -3.81 -28.54 6.03
CA ALA A 44 -4.44 -28.90 4.77
C ALA A 44 -4.61 -27.66 3.88
N THR A 45 -4.05 -27.69 2.68
CA THR A 45 -4.12 -26.56 1.74
C THR A 45 -5.13 -26.80 0.64
N THR A 46 -5.91 -25.78 0.29
CA THR A 46 -6.85 -25.79 -0.85
C THR A 46 -6.66 -24.56 -1.73
N GLY A 47 -7.23 -24.59 -2.94
CA GLY A 47 -7.10 -23.50 -3.92
C GLY A 47 -5.78 -23.54 -4.69
N THR A 48 -5.61 -22.60 -5.60
CA THR A 48 -4.46 -22.54 -6.50
C THR A 48 -3.45 -21.52 -6.00
N PHE A 49 -2.23 -21.97 -5.75
CA PHE A 49 -1.11 -21.09 -5.45
C PHE A 49 -0.60 -20.42 -6.74
N ALA A 50 -0.39 -19.11 -6.68
CA ALA A 50 0.49 -18.39 -7.58
C ALA A 50 1.33 -17.41 -6.76
N SER A 51 2.58 -17.16 -7.15
CA SER A 51 3.46 -16.27 -6.39
C SER A 51 2.80 -14.91 -6.12
N PRO A 52 3.02 -14.30 -4.94
CA PRO A 52 2.63 -12.92 -4.68
C PRO A 52 3.11 -12.00 -5.82
N PRO A 53 2.32 -10.99 -6.21
CA PRO A 53 1.16 -10.45 -5.50
C PRO A 53 -0.20 -11.04 -5.90
N ALA A 54 -0.23 -12.00 -6.84
CA ALA A 54 -1.46 -12.43 -7.50
C ALA A 54 -2.37 -13.31 -6.63
N THR A 55 -1.82 -13.97 -5.59
CA THR A 55 -2.61 -14.72 -4.61
C THR A 55 -2.23 -14.34 -3.18
N ASP A 56 -3.19 -14.49 -2.28
CA ASP A 56 -2.97 -14.50 -0.84
C ASP A 56 -3.53 -15.78 -0.24
N ILE A 57 -3.28 -16.01 1.05
CA ILE A 57 -3.68 -17.22 1.76
C ILE A 57 -4.44 -16.89 3.03
N HIS A 58 -5.61 -17.50 3.18
CA HIS A 58 -6.39 -17.42 4.41
C HIS A 58 -6.09 -18.62 5.30
N LEU A 59 -5.74 -18.37 6.55
CA LEU A 59 -5.49 -19.37 7.57
C LEU A 59 -6.70 -19.47 8.50
N SER A 60 -7.13 -20.71 8.79
CA SER A 60 -8.00 -20.99 9.94
C SER A 60 -7.31 -20.62 11.25
N ALA A 61 -8.08 -20.51 12.34
CA ALA A 61 -7.52 -20.22 13.66
C ALA A 61 -6.48 -21.27 14.10
N GLU A 62 -6.76 -22.55 13.85
CA GLU A 62 -5.83 -23.65 14.16
C GLU A 62 -4.57 -23.60 13.28
N ALA A 63 -4.69 -23.31 11.98
CA ALA A 63 -3.52 -23.14 11.12
C ALA A 63 -2.64 -21.96 11.58
N ALA A 64 -3.26 -20.85 11.98
CA ALA A 64 -2.54 -19.69 12.53
C ALA A 64 -1.85 -20.02 13.86
N HIS A 65 -2.48 -20.84 14.72
CA HIS A 65 -1.88 -21.32 15.96
C HIS A 65 -0.65 -22.20 15.71
N ARG A 66 -0.72 -23.14 14.76
CA ARG A 66 0.44 -23.98 14.39
C ARG A 66 1.59 -23.16 13.81
N LEU A 67 1.28 -22.20 12.95
CA LEU A 67 2.28 -21.26 12.44
C LEU A 67 2.91 -20.43 13.57
N SER A 68 2.11 -19.98 14.54
CA SER A 68 2.60 -19.27 15.74
C SER A 68 3.55 -20.14 16.56
N ALA A 69 3.20 -21.40 16.81
CA ALA A 69 4.04 -22.36 17.52
C ALA A 69 5.37 -22.61 16.80
N PHE A 70 5.32 -22.84 15.48
CA PHE A 70 6.51 -23.05 14.65
C PHE A 70 7.45 -21.84 14.64
N THR A 71 6.90 -20.64 14.46
CA THR A 71 7.69 -19.39 14.36
C THR A 71 8.13 -18.84 15.72
N ARG A 72 7.54 -19.33 16.82
CA ARG A 72 7.64 -18.77 18.17
C ARG A 72 7.26 -17.29 18.23
N ILE A 73 6.38 -16.84 17.34
CA ILE A 73 5.82 -15.49 17.36
C ILE A 73 4.43 -15.58 17.98
N PRO A 74 4.12 -14.83 19.05
CA PRO A 74 2.80 -14.87 19.68
C PRO A 74 1.66 -14.65 18.68
N PRO A 75 0.51 -15.34 18.80
CA PRO A 75 -0.59 -15.21 17.84
C PRO A 75 -1.04 -13.76 17.66
N ALA A 76 -1.13 -13.00 18.76
CA ALA A 76 -1.48 -11.58 18.74
C ALA A 76 -0.50 -10.72 17.91
N HIS A 77 0.78 -11.09 17.86
CA HIS A 77 1.77 -10.40 17.03
C HIS A 77 1.62 -10.77 15.57
N LEU A 78 1.38 -12.04 15.23
CA LEU A 78 1.10 -12.46 13.86
C LEU A 78 -0.18 -11.80 13.33
N THR A 79 -1.28 -11.81 14.10
CA THR A 79 -2.55 -11.16 13.72
C THR A 79 -2.43 -9.65 13.55
N ARG A 80 -1.50 -9.00 14.25
CA ARG A 80 -1.24 -7.57 14.10
C ARG A 80 -0.35 -7.27 12.90
N ALA A 81 0.62 -8.14 12.65
CA ALA A 81 1.61 -7.95 11.60
C ALA A 81 1.07 -8.34 10.22
N LEU A 82 0.27 -9.40 10.10
CA LEU A 82 -0.28 -9.83 8.82
C LEU A 82 -1.50 -8.99 8.42
N ALA A 83 -1.68 -8.79 7.12
CA ALA A 83 -2.85 -8.09 6.60
C ALA A 83 -4.13 -8.85 6.97
N ARG A 84 -5.08 -8.14 7.57
CA ARG A 84 -6.37 -8.70 7.94
C ARG A 84 -7.29 -8.63 6.74
N GLN A 85 -7.42 -9.73 6.01
CA GLN A 85 -8.63 -9.98 5.23
C GLN A 85 -9.46 -10.99 6.02
N PRO A 86 -10.76 -10.73 6.26
CA PRO A 86 -11.61 -11.70 6.93
C PRO A 86 -11.57 -13.00 6.12
N PRO A 87 -11.23 -14.13 6.74
CA PRO A 87 -11.25 -15.40 6.02
C PRO A 87 -12.69 -15.67 5.55
N PRO A 88 -12.86 -16.32 4.39
CA PRO A 88 -14.14 -16.88 4.00
C PRO A 88 -14.76 -17.67 5.16
N ALA A 89 -16.08 -17.60 5.33
CA ALA A 89 -16.77 -18.27 6.44
C ALA A 89 -16.42 -19.76 6.57
N SER A 90 -16.20 -20.45 5.43
CA SER A 90 -15.78 -21.85 5.38
C SER A 90 -14.43 -22.15 6.02
N ILE A 91 -13.56 -21.14 6.15
CA ILE A 91 -12.23 -21.26 6.81
C ILE A 91 -12.29 -20.68 8.22
N GLY A 92 -13.00 -19.56 8.39
CA GLY A 92 -13.11 -18.89 9.69
C GLY A 92 -13.76 -19.76 10.76
N MET A 93 -14.68 -20.65 10.38
CA MET A 93 -15.38 -21.56 11.28
C MET A 93 -14.74 -22.96 11.39
N ALA A 94 -13.68 -23.22 10.62
CA ALA A 94 -13.04 -24.53 10.62
C ALA A 94 -12.28 -24.76 11.93
N ARG A 95 -12.57 -25.90 12.58
CA ARG A 95 -11.79 -26.38 13.75
C ARG A 95 -10.50 -27.09 13.35
N ALA A 96 -10.40 -27.52 12.09
CA ALA A 96 -9.21 -28.16 11.53
C ALA A 96 -8.20 -27.12 11.04
N ALA A 97 -6.92 -27.53 11.00
CA ALA A 97 -5.83 -26.73 10.44
C ALA A 97 -5.93 -26.67 8.92
N ILE A 98 -6.68 -25.68 8.42
CA ILE A 98 -6.90 -25.47 6.98
C ILE A 98 -6.32 -24.12 6.55
N ALA A 99 -5.75 -24.11 5.34
CA ALA A 99 -5.37 -22.91 4.62
C ALA A 99 -5.96 -22.92 3.19
N ARG A 100 -6.32 -21.75 2.66
CA ARG A 100 -6.83 -21.63 1.29
C ARG A 100 -6.13 -20.50 0.55
N TRP A 101 -5.56 -20.83 -0.59
CA TRP A 101 -5.06 -19.87 -1.56
C TRP A 101 -6.22 -19.23 -2.32
N GLN A 102 -6.17 -17.92 -2.49
CA GLN A 102 -7.18 -17.15 -3.20
C GLN A 102 -6.53 -16.11 -4.12
N PRO A 103 -7.03 -15.96 -5.37
CA PRO A 103 -6.64 -14.87 -6.23
C PRO A 103 -6.97 -13.52 -5.59
N VAL A 104 -6.05 -12.57 -5.70
CA VAL A 104 -6.23 -11.19 -5.24
C VAL A 104 -6.46 -10.29 -6.45
N PRO A 105 -7.61 -9.60 -6.53
CA PRO A 105 -7.89 -8.68 -7.62
C PRO A 105 -6.84 -7.57 -7.71
N PRO A 106 -6.39 -7.16 -8.91
CA PRO A 106 -5.32 -6.18 -9.10
C PRO A 106 -5.46 -4.90 -8.25
N ALA A 107 -6.69 -4.39 -8.09
CA ALA A 107 -6.99 -3.18 -7.33
C ALA A 107 -6.62 -3.28 -5.83
N VAL A 108 -6.61 -4.49 -5.26
CA VAL A 108 -6.34 -4.74 -3.82
C VAL A 108 -5.08 -5.58 -3.59
N GLN A 109 -4.34 -5.88 -4.65
CA GLN A 109 -3.06 -6.58 -4.55
C GLN A 109 -2.09 -5.83 -3.63
N PRO A 110 -1.33 -6.56 -2.81
CA PRO A 110 -0.30 -5.95 -1.98
C PRO A 110 0.77 -5.30 -2.85
N LEU A 111 1.49 -4.35 -2.26
CA LEU A 111 2.60 -3.64 -2.90
C LEU A 111 3.92 -4.18 -2.37
N LEU A 112 5.00 -4.01 -3.13
CA LEU A 112 6.33 -4.32 -2.63
C LEU A 112 6.63 -3.49 -1.38
N ALA A 113 7.16 -4.16 -0.36
CA ALA A 113 7.64 -3.49 0.83
C ALA A 113 9.07 -3.00 0.61
N CYS A 114 9.50 -2.05 1.44
CA CYS A 114 10.86 -1.55 1.44
C CYS A 114 11.88 -2.69 1.55
N THR A 115 12.85 -2.70 0.65
CA THR A 115 13.89 -3.73 0.56
C THR A 115 14.74 -3.77 1.82
N ALA A 116 15.17 -2.61 2.33
CA ALA A 116 15.96 -2.53 3.56
C ALA A 116 15.19 -3.02 4.80
N CYS A 117 13.90 -2.68 4.91
CA CYS A 117 13.03 -3.23 5.97
C CYS A 117 12.86 -4.75 5.86
N THR A 118 12.75 -5.26 4.62
CA THR A 118 12.62 -6.69 4.34
C THR A 118 13.89 -7.43 4.75
N ILE A 119 15.06 -6.99 4.29
CA ILE A 119 16.36 -7.56 4.65
C ILE A 119 16.55 -7.57 6.18
N ARG A 120 16.20 -6.48 6.87
CA ARG A 120 16.31 -6.40 8.33
C ARG A 120 15.43 -7.43 9.05
N ARG A 121 14.32 -7.85 8.44
CA ARG A 121 13.32 -8.77 9.01
C ARG A 121 13.49 -10.22 8.53
N SER A 122 14.23 -10.44 7.44
CA SER A 122 14.64 -11.74 6.90
C SER A 122 16.06 -11.65 6.32
N PRO A 123 17.10 -11.60 7.16
CA PRO A 123 18.48 -11.40 6.69
C PRO A 123 19.02 -12.57 5.86
N HIS A 124 18.41 -13.75 5.97
CA HIS A 124 18.88 -14.97 5.33
C HIS A 124 18.15 -15.30 4.02
N GLN A 125 17.26 -14.44 3.54
CA GLN A 125 16.47 -14.69 2.32
C GLN A 125 16.28 -13.40 1.52
N ALA A 126 16.60 -13.46 0.23
CA ALA A 126 16.47 -12.33 -0.71
C ALA A 126 15.06 -12.15 -1.29
N ALA A 127 14.06 -12.91 -0.80
CA ALA A 127 12.71 -12.86 -1.35
C ALA A 127 12.03 -11.51 -1.01
N PRO A 128 11.36 -10.87 -1.99
CA PRO A 128 10.64 -9.64 -1.75
C PRO A 128 9.50 -9.88 -0.76
N ALA A 129 9.19 -8.84 0.03
CA ALA A 129 8.01 -8.85 0.86
C ALA A 129 6.91 -8.00 0.21
N TRP A 130 5.67 -8.44 0.36
CA TRP A 130 4.48 -7.77 -0.17
C TRP A 130 3.58 -7.39 0.99
N SER A 131 3.21 -6.11 1.09
CA SER A 131 2.39 -5.58 2.17
C SER A 131 1.19 -4.82 1.64
N HIS A 132 0.07 -4.93 2.33
CA HIS A 132 -1.12 -4.16 1.99
C HIS A 132 -0.96 -2.73 2.50
N PRO A 133 -1.29 -1.70 1.70
CA PRO A 133 -1.47 -0.33 2.20
C PRO A 133 -2.49 -0.28 3.32
N ALA A 134 -2.41 0.71 4.22
CA ALA A 134 -3.40 0.93 5.28
C ALA A 134 -4.84 0.93 4.72
N PRO A 135 -5.84 0.33 5.42
CA PRO A 135 -7.21 0.44 4.95
C PRO A 135 -7.55 1.92 4.87
N ASN A 136 -8.34 2.30 3.87
CA ASN A 136 -8.80 3.67 3.70
C ASN A 136 -7.68 4.69 3.45
N SER A 137 -6.48 4.25 3.08
CA SER A 137 -5.40 5.12 2.61
C SER A 137 -5.23 4.95 1.10
N PRO A 138 -4.69 5.97 0.40
CA PRO A 138 -4.25 5.81 -0.97
C PRO A 138 -3.36 4.57 -1.11
N ARG A 139 -3.42 3.91 -2.28
CA ARG A 139 -2.70 2.66 -2.57
C ARG A 139 -1.20 2.92 -2.76
N ILE A 140 -0.56 3.41 -1.71
CA ILE A 140 0.83 3.86 -1.69
C ILE A 140 1.45 3.45 -0.36
N MET A 141 2.64 2.88 -0.42
CA MET A 141 3.49 2.66 0.74
C MET A 141 4.73 3.53 0.61
N ILE A 142 5.04 4.30 1.66
CA ILE A 142 6.25 5.11 1.74
C ILE A 142 7.02 4.71 2.99
N CYS A 143 8.26 4.29 2.78
CA CYS A 143 9.24 4.07 3.85
C CYS A 143 10.12 5.31 3.95
N THR A 144 9.75 6.25 4.81
CA THR A 144 10.53 7.47 5.03
C THR A 144 11.96 7.20 5.54
N PRO A 145 12.25 6.21 6.39
CA PRO A 145 13.63 5.97 6.84
C PRO A 145 14.59 5.55 5.73
N HIS A 146 14.10 4.79 4.73
CA HIS A 146 14.93 4.27 3.64
C HIS A 146 14.66 4.96 2.30
N GLN A 147 13.80 5.99 2.29
CA GLN A 147 13.42 6.74 1.09
C GLN A 147 13.02 5.83 -0.08
N GLN A 148 12.18 4.84 0.23
CA GLN A 148 11.61 3.93 -0.77
C GLN A 148 10.08 4.01 -0.78
N ALA A 149 9.46 3.84 -1.94
CA ALA A 149 8.01 3.77 -2.07
C ALA A 149 7.55 2.64 -3.00
N SER A 150 6.28 2.31 -2.91
CA SER A 150 5.60 1.47 -3.88
C SER A 150 4.17 1.96 -4.05
N SER A 151 3.71 2.06 -5.29
CA SER A 151 2.36 2.50 -5.66
C SER A 151 1.67 1.53 -6.62
N ASP A 152 2.44 0.73 -7.35
CA ASP A 152 1.93 -0.22 -8.33
C ASP A 152 2.54 -1.61 -8.08
N ALA A 153 1.73 -2.66 -8.26
CA ALA A 153 2.20 -4.04 -8.08
C ALA A 153 3.02 -4.55 -9.28
N ARG A 154 2.98 -3.83 -10.41
CA ARG A 154 3.74 -4.13 -11.62
C ARG A 154 5.21 -3.72 -11.53
N HIS A 155 5.56 -2.87 -10.56
CA HIS A 155 6.97 -2.51 -10.35
C HIS A 155 7.73 -3.73 -9.79
N PRO A 156 8.89 -4.10 -10.36
CA PRO A 156 9.65 -5.27 -9.92
C PRO A 156 10.45 -5.00 -8.63
N ALA A 157 10.67 -3.74 -8.27
CA ALA A 157 11.34 -3.31 -7.06
C ALA A 157 10.69 -2.01 -6.53
N PRO A 158 10.75 -1.74 -5.21
CA PRO A 158 10.37 -0.44 -4.66
C PRO A 158 11.14 0.70 -5.35
N LEU A 159 10.47 1.84 -5.52
CA LEU A 159 11.05 3.03 -6.13
C LEU A 159 11.90 3.80 -5.11
N ASP A 160 13.09 4.22 -5.49
CA ASP A 160 13.87 5.25 -4.81
C ASP A 160 13.18 6.61 -4.99
N ILE A 161 12.81 7.23 -3.87
CA ILE A 161 12.10 8.50 -3.84
C ILE A 161 12.97 9.67 -3.34
N ARG A 162 14.27 9.45 -3.09
CA ARG A 162 15.22 10.53 -2.75
C ARG A 162 15.17 11.73 -3.72
N PRO A 163 15.02 11.54 -5.05
CA PRO A 163 14.91 12.66 -6.00
C PRO A 163 13.62 13.48 -5.88
N VAL A 164 12.61 12.97 -5.17
CA VAL A 164 11.30 13.62 -4.99
C VAL A 164 11.03 13.83 -3.49
N PRO A 165 11.74 14.77 -2.86
CA PRO A 165 11.66 14.99 -1.40
C PRO A 165 10.26 15.41 -0.93
N GLU A 166 9.39 15.91 -1.82
CA GLU A 166 8.00 16.25 -1.52
C GLU A 166 7.20 15.05 -0.99
N LEU A 167 7.60 13.82 -1.34
CA LEU A 167 6.94 12.59 -0.90
C LEU A 167 7.19 12.26 0.58
N THR A 168 8.32 12.72 1.14
CA THR A 168 8.74 12.42 2.51
C THR A 168 8.73 13.62 3.44
N ARG A 169 8.37 14.81 2.95
CA ARG A 169 8.24 16.01 3.79
C ARG A 169 7.39 15.72 5.02
N PRO A 170 7.85 16.15 6.21
CA PRO A 170 7.11 15.94 7.44
C PRO A 170 5.73 16.56 7.28
N ARG A 171 4.72 15.70 7.34
CA ARG A 171 3.34 16.17 7.30
C ARG A 171 3.11 16.93 8.59
N PRO A 172 2.45 18.10 8.53
CA PRO A 172 1.90 18.69 9.73
C PRO A 172 1.13 17.58 10.47
N THR A 173 1.19 17.57 11.79
CA THR A 173 0.46 16.70 12.73
C THR A 173 -1.07 16.89 12.64
N ALA A 174 -1.59 17.23 11.46
CA ALA A 174 -2.98 17.30 11.12
C ALA A 174 -3.61 15.91 11.23
N ARG A 175 -4.78 15.88 11.87
CA ARG A 175 -5.74 14.78 11.86
C ARG A 175 -5.68 14.06 10.51
N ARG A 176 -5.52 12.73 10.52
CA ARG A 176 -5.57 11.92 9.30
C ARG A 176 -6.86 12.23 8.56
N ALA A 177 -6.73 12.47 7.26
CA ALA A 177 -7.89 12.76 6.45
C ALA A 177 -8.88 11.60 6.48
N THR A 178 -10.18 11.89 6.40
CA THR A 178 -11.22 10.85 6.38
C THR A 178 -11.13 10.04 5.09
N THR A 179 -11.63 8.80 5.12
CA THR A 179 -11.69 7.95 3.93
C THR A 179 -12.42 8.64 2.78
N ALA A 180 -13.54 9.32 3.09
CA ALA A 180 -14.34 10.02 2.09
C ALA A 180 -13.57 11.17 1.43
N SER A 181 -12.89 12.01 2.23
CA SER A 181 -12.07 13.10 1.71
C SER A 181 -10.85 12.62 0.94
N LEU A 182 -10.21 11.52 1.36
CA LEU A 182 -9.13 10.89 0.60
C LEU A 182 -9.61 10.33 -0.74
N SER A 183 -10.77 9.69 -0.76
CA SER A 183 -11.39 9.20 -2.00
C SER A 183 -11.67 10.35 -2.96
N TRP A 184 -12.36 11.40 -2.49
CA TRP A 184 -12.64 12.59 -3.30
C TRP A 184 -11.37 13.26 -3.79
N ALA A 185 -10.39 13.47 -2.91
CA ALA A 185 -9.14 14.10 -3.28
C ALA A 185 -8.39 13.29 -4.34
N SER A 186 -8.33 11.96 -4.18
CA SER A 186 -7.70 11.07 -5.17
C SER A 186 -8.38 11.19 -6.53
N THR A 187 -9.71 11.18 -6.58
CA THR A 187 -10.46 11.33 -7.84
C THR A 187 -10.20 12.69 -8.48
N ILE A 188 -10.22 13.77 -7.70
CA ILE A 188 -9.97 15.14 -8.19
C ILE A 188 -8.55 15.25 -8.75
N THR A 189 -7.53 14.79 -8.01
CA THR A 189 -6.13 14.89 -8.46
C THR A 189 -5.84 14.00 -9.66
N THR A 190 -6.46 12.81 -9.75
CA THR A 190 -6.37 11.98 -10.96
C THR A 190 -6.97 12.71 -12.16
N ARG A 191 -8.14 13.33 -12.01
CA ARG A 191 -8.76 14.10 -13.09
C ARG A 191 -7.91 15.31 -13.49
N TRP A 192 -7.35 16.03 -12.52
CA TRP A 192 -6.43 17.13 -12.80
C TRP A 192 -5.17 16.68 -13.54
N TYR A 193 -4.65 15.49 -13.23
CA TYR A 193 -3.51 14.89 -13.91
C TYR A 193 -3.85 14.56 -15.36
N ASP A 194 -4.96 13.86 -15.58
CA ASP A 194 -5.37 13.39 -16.91
C ASP A 194 -5.79 14.57 -17.83
N HIS A 195 -6.32 15.66 -17.28
CA HIS A 195 -6.73 16.85 -18.03
C HIS A 195 -5.78 18.05 -17.91
N GLN A 196 -4.52 17.79 -17.56
CA GLN A 196 -3.40 18.75 -17.57
C GLN A 196 -3.70 20.14 -16.96
N GLN A 197 -4.21 20.15 -15.73
CA GLN A 197 -4.52 21.40 -15.03
C GLN A 197 -3.28 22.04 -14.37
N HIS A 198 -3.49 23.03 -13.50
CA HIS A 198 -2.51 23.92 -12.83
C HIS A 198 -1.25 23.27 -12.18
N LEU A 199 -1.15 21.94 -12.13
CA LEU A 199 -0.07 21.17 -11.50
C LEU A 199 0.73 20.30 -12.48
N HIS A 200 0.38 20.32 -13.78
CA HIS A 200 0.93 19.40 -14.78
C HIS A 200 2.47 19.38 -14.83
N GLN A 201 3.10 20.55 -14.98
CA GLN A 201 4.57 20.66 -15.04
C GLN A 201 5.25 20.12 -13.78
N ARG A 202 4.66 20.37 -12.61
CA ARG A 202 5.18 19.86 -11.33
C ARG A 202 5.17 18.34 -11.30
N TRP A 203 4.07 17.72 -11.76
CA TRP A 203 3.96 16.26 -11.79
C TRP A 203 4.88 15.62 -12.83
N LEU A 204 5.03 16.24 -14.01
CA LEU A 204 6.02 15.81 -15.01
C LEU A 204 7.44 15.86 -14.45
N THR A 205 7.86 16.96 -13.84
CA THR A 205 9.19 17.07 -13.23
C THR A 205 9.42 15.98 -12.17
N ARG A 206 8.41 15.61 -11.37
CA ARG A 206 8.53 14.50 -10.41
C ARG A 206 8.62 13.15 -11.11
N LEU A 207 7.84 12.95 -12.17
CA LEU A 207 7.85 11.72 -12.95
C LEU A 207 9.22 11.52 -13.61
N ASP A 208 9.80 12.56 -14.20
CA ASP A 208 11.12 12.52 -14.83
C ASP A 208 12.18 12.14 -13.78
N ARG A 209 12.23 12.85 -12.66
CA ARG A 209 13.15 12.55 -11.55
C ARG A 209 13.00 11.14 -10.99
N LEU A 210 11.77 10.62 -10.89
CA LEU A 210 11.54 9.25 -10.46
C LEU A 210 12.02 8.25 -11.51
N THR A 211 11.73 8.50 -12.79
CA THR A 211 12.10 7.60 -13.87
C THR A 211 13.62 7.53 -14.02
N ASP A 212 14.30 8.68 -13.96
CA ASP A 212 15.76 8.79 -14.03
C ASP A 212 16.46 8.00 -12.91
N ALA A 213 15.92 8.06 -11.69
CA ALA A 213 16.50 7.36 -10.54
C ALA A 213 16.11 5.89 -10.42
N ASN A 214 15.15 5.42 -11.22
CA ASN A 214 14.60 4.08 -11.15
C ASN A 214 14.60 3.41 -12.53
N PRO A 215 15.78 3.03 -13.06
CA PRO A 215 15.91 2.46 -14.39
C PRO A 215 15.21 1.09 -14.54
N HIS A 216 14.82 0.46 -13.43
CA HIS A 216 14.05 -0.78 -13.40
C HIS A 216 12.55 -0.57 -13.65
N ILE A 217 12.07 0.67 -13.75
CA ILE A 217 10.70 0.94 -14.21
C ILE A 217 10.66 0.52 -15.69
N PRO A 218 9.98 -0.58 -16.03
CA PRO A 218 10.03 -1.10 -17.39
C PRO A 218 9.31 -0.13 -18.33
N PRO A 219 9.79 0.05 -19.58
CA PRO A 219 9.01 0.69 -20.64
C PRO A 219 7.84 -0.20 -21.13
N GLY A 220 7.36 -1.11 -20.27
CA GLY A 220 6.40 -2.16 -20.60
C GLY A 220 4.99 -1.65 -20.92
N PRO A 221 3.97 -2.53 -20.88
CA PRO A 221 2.64 -2.22 -21.44
C PRO A 221 1.90 -1.07 -20.73
N ALA A 222 2.35 -0.64 -19.56
CA ALA A 222 1.84 0.53 -18.87
C ALA A 222 2.94 1.55 -18.68
N SER A 223 2.71 2.76 -19.17
CA SER A 223 3.69 3.84 -19.11
C SER A 223 4.05 4.21 -17.65
N PRO A 224 5.27 4.72 -17.40
CA PRO A 224 5.65 5.30 -16.11
C PRO A 224 4.62 6.35 -15.62
N ALA A 225 4.05 7.12 -16.56
CA ALA A 225 3.00 8.09 -16.30
C ALA A 225 1.75 7.48 -15.64
N LEU A 226 1.42 6.21 -15.91
CA LEU A 226 0.30 5.52 -15.28
C LEU A 226 0.71 4.83 -13.96
N THR A 227 1.84 4.12 -13.96
CA THR A 227 2.26 3.32 -12.79
C THR A 227 2.78 4.18 -11.63
N CYS A 228 3.27 5.38 -11.92
CA CYS A 228 3.75 6.34 -10.90
C CYS A 228 2.72 7.42 -10.56
N ARG A 229 1.56 7.49 -11.24
CA ARG A 229 0.56 8.57 -11.11
C ARG A 229 0.15 8.82 -9.67
N ASP A 230 -0.25 7.76 -8.97
CA ASP A 230 -0.71 7.86 -7.59
C ASP A 230 0.40 8.40 -6.69
N LEU A 231 1.66 8.00 -6.92
CA LEU A 231 2.81 8.47 -6.16
C LEU A 231 3.11 9.95 -6.44
N ILE A 232 3.20 10.38 -7.71
CA ILE A 232 3.58 11.76 -8.06
C ILE A 232 2.51 12.79 -7.70
N THR A 233 1.24 12.40 -7.66
CA THR A 233 0.10 13.24 -7.26
C THR A 233 -0.19 13.22 -5.76
N TYR A 234 0.46 12.31 -5.02
CA TYR A 234 0.19 12.06 -3.61
C TYR A 234 0.35 13.30 -2.70
N PRO A 235 1.37 14.16 -2.86
CA PRO A 235 1.51 15.35 -2.02
C PRO A 235 0.28 16.27 -2.12
N GLU A 236 -0.19 16.55 -3.34
CA GLU A 236 -1.37 17.37 -3.57
C GLU A 236 -2.66 16.67 -3.14
N THR A 237 -2.75 15.35 -3.32
CA THR A 237 -3.89 14.53 -2.85
C THR A 237 -4.10 14.70 -1.34
N LEU A 238 -3.03 14.68 -0.55
CA LEU A 238 -3.13 14.82 0.90
C LEU A 238 -3.47 16.24 1.34
N ILE A 239 -2.92 17.25 0.68
CA ILE A 239 -3.24 18.65 0.94
C ILE A 239 -4.73 18.87 0.68
N LEU A 240 -5.24 18.38 -0.45
CA LEU A 240 -6.64 18.48 -0.83
C LEU A 240 -7.54 17.72 0.15
N ALA A 241 -7.23 16.46 0.48
CA ALA A 241 -8.03 15.67 1.42
C ALA A 241 -8.13 16.37 2.79
N THR A 242 -7.02 16.90 3.29
CA THR A 242 -6.98 17.64 4.56
C THR A 242 -7.78 18.95 4.51
N ALA A 243 -7.85 19.59 3.35
CA ALA A 243 -8.69 20.78 3.16
C ALA A 243 -10.18 20.40 3.10
N LEU A 244 -10.53 19.33 2.37
CA LEU A 244 -11.90 18.83 2.24
C LEU A 244 -12.49 18.41 3.59
N ASP A 245 -11.69 17.82 4.49
CA ASP A 245 -12.16 17.46 5.84
C ASP A 245 -12.50 18.64 6.75
N ARG A 246 -12.07 19.85 6.38
CA ARG A 246 -12.41 21.07 7.11
C ARG A 246 -13.66 21.73 6.59
N LEU A 247 -14.27 21.18 5.53
CA LEU A 247 -15.52 21.70 5.01
C LEU A 247 -16.65 21.44 6.02
N PRO A 248 -17.50 22.44 6.28
CA PRO A 248 -18.69 22.22 7.07
C PRO A 248 -19.64 21.26 6.33
N PRO A 249 -20.53 20.56 7.05
CA PRO A 249 -21.51 19.65 6.44
C PRO A 249 -22.66 20.38 5.72
N HIS A 250 -22.60 21.71 5.60
CA HIS A 250 -23.63 22.53 4.99
C HIS A 250 -23.08 23.21 3.72
N PRO A 251 -23.95 23.58 2.76
CA PRO A 251 -23.52 24.29 1.56
C PRO A 251 -22.74 25.56 1.91
N LEU A 252 -21.63 25.76 1.22
CA LEU A 252 -20.80 26.94 1.39
C LEU A 252 -21.45 28.16 0.72
N THR A 253 -21.36 29.32 1.36
CA THR A 253 -21.64 30.59 0.68
C THR A 253 -20.55 30.89 -0.35
N ARG A 254 -20.84 31.74 -1.33
CA ARG A 254 -19.86 32.16 -2.34
C ARG A 254 -18.57 32.71 -1.72
N ALA A 255 -18.67 33.49 -0.64
CA ALA A 255 -17.51 34.03 0.08
C ALA A 255 -16.67 32.92 0.74
N GLN A 256 -17.32 31.92 1.34
CA GLN A 256 -16.63 30.77 1.93
C GLN A 256 -15.96 29.89 0.87
N GLN A 257 -16.59 29.69 -0.29
CA GLN A 257 -15.98 29.00 -1.43
C GLN A 257 -14.73 29.73 -1.92
N THR A 258 -14.79 31.05 -2.11
CA THR A 258 -13.63 31.86 -2.52
C THR A 258 -12.50 31.77 -1.49
N ALA A 259 -12.81 31.90 -0.20
CA ALA A 259 -11.82 31.78 0.87
C ALA A 259 -11.19 30.38 0.93
N PHE A 260 -11.98 29.33 0.72
CA PHE A 260 -11.50 27.95 0.64
C PHE A 260 -10.53 27.77 -0.54
N LEU A 261 -10.91 28.23 -1.73
CA LEU A 261 -10.08 28.10 -2.94
C LEU A 261 -8.76 28.88 -2.80
N HIS A 262 -8.79 30.07 -2.19
CA HIS A 262 -7.58 30.83 -1.88
C HIS A 262 -6.67 30.09 -0.89
N ASN A 263 -7.22 29.59 0.22
CA ASN A 263 -6.44 28.83 1.19
C ASN A 263 -5.83 27.58 0.57
N LEU A 264 -6.60 26.90 -0.30
CA LEU A 264 -6.14 25.72 -1.01
C LEU A 264 -5.04 26.05 -2.03
N SER A 265 -5.16 27.16 -2.79
CA SER A 265 -4.11 27.58 -3.72
C SER A 265 -2.81 27.89 -2.98
N ASP A 266 -2.87 28.57 -1.84
CA ASP A 266 -1.69 28.88 -1.04
C ASP A 266 -0.98 27.60 -0.58
N ARG A 267 -1.73 26.62 -0.07
CA ARG A 267 -1.18 25.33 0.37
C ARG A 267 -0.60 24.51 -0.78
N LEU A 268 -1.26 24.53 -1.93
CA LEU A 268 -0.78 23.89 -3.15
C LEU A 268 0.37 24.68 -3.81
N ARG A 269 0.69 25.88 -3.30
CA ARG A 269 1.67 26.81 -3.89
C ARG A 269 1.33 27.10 -5.36
N LEU A 270 0.08 27.46 -5.60
CA LEU A 270 -0.43 27.88 -6.89
C LEU A 270 -0.69 29.39 -6.85
N PRO A 271 -0.41 30.14 -7.94
CA PRO A 271 -0.71 31.56 -7.99
C PRO A 271 -2.22 31.83 -7.91
N ARG A 272 -3.02 30.90 -8.45
CA ARG A 272 -4.48 30.92 -8.38
C ARG A 272 -5.02 29.51 -8.60
N LEU A 273 -6.13 29.19 -7.93
CA LEU A 273 -6.95 28.02 -8.22
C LEU A 273 -8.36 28.49 -8.61
N ALA A 274 -8.73 28.31 -9.88
CA ALA A 274 -10.02 28.73 -10.42
C ALA A 274 -10.65 27.54 -11.18
N PRO A 275 -11.27 26.60 -10.44
CA PRO A 275 -11.89 25.43 -11.06
C PRO A 275 -13.03 25.84 -11.98
N ALA A 276 -13.12 25.23 -13.17
CA ALA A 276 -14.25 25.41 -14.07
C ALA A 276 -15.51 24.71 -13.53
N ASP A 277 -16.69 25.03 -14.07
CA ASP A 277 -17.95 24.48 -13.58
C ASP A 277 -18.05 22.94 -13.63
N HIS A 278 -17.33 22.34 -14.58
CA HIS A 278 -17.26 20.89 -14.76
C HIS A 278 -16.15 20.22 -13.93
N ASP A 279 -15.35 20.99 -13.18
CA ASP A 279 -14.31 20.47 -12.29
C ASP A 279 -14.95 19.77 -11.09
N LEU A 280 -14.42 18.60 -10.71
CA LEU A 280 -14.95 17.83 -9.58
C LEU A 280 -14.81 18.58 -8.24
N LEU A 281 -13.77 19.40 -8.08
CA LEU A 281 -13.64 20.26 -6.91
C LEU A 281 -14.78 21.28 -6.86
N TRP A 282 -15.11 21.89 -8.00
CA TRP A 282 -16.21 22.83 -8.08
C TRP A 282 -17.54 22.17 -7.73
N GLN A 283 -17.81 21.00 -8.35
CA GLN A 283 -18.99 20.20 -8.07
C GLN A 283 -19.07 19.83 -6.59
N ARG A 284 -17.96 19.42 -5.96
CA ARG A 284 -17.93 19.05 -4.53
C ARG A 284 -18.26 20.22 -3.60
N LEU A 285 -17.84 21.44 -3.94
CA LEU A 285 -18.11 22.66 -3.17
C LEU A 285 -19.57 23.16 -3.32
N HIS A 286 -20.28 22.69 -4.35
CA HIS A 286 -21.68 23.01 -4.63
C HIS A 286 -22.64 21.87 -4.30
N ALA A 287 -22.12 20.64 -4.19
CA ALA A 287 -22.89 19.45 -3.83
C ALA A 287 -23.36 19.56 -2.36
N ARG A 288 -24.66 19.35 -2.17
CA ARG A 288 -25.34 19.24 -0.87
C ARG A 288 -24.84 18.03 -0.10
#